data_AF-A0A2U8PZZ7-F1
#
_entry.id   AF-A0A2U8PZZ7-F1
#
_cell.length_a   1.000
_cell.length_b   1.000
_cell.length_c   1.000
_cell.angle_alpha   90.00
_cell.angle_beta   90.00
_cell.angle_gamma   90.00
#
_symmetry.space_group_name_H-M   'P 1'
#
loop_
_entity.id
_entity.type
_entity.pdbx_description
1 polymer ?
#
loop_
_entity_poly.entity_id
_entity_poly.type
_entity_poly.pdbx_seq_one_letter_code
_entity_poly.pdbx_strand_id
1 'polypeptide(L)'
;MLQSVKQPHRLLRTWQLALLRFAVTLDESDRLNVAALAAELDRPGGQRDPDDSLHFFRRTSSQLCAAIRGQHQNADAILDSFCEQIDEPRLRLAFAAAIGKTHADPEPSQAARPKRNSDLFRGLPSRRPASL
;
A
#
# COMPACT_ATOMS: atom_id res chain seq x y z
N MET A 1 26.41 -13.94 -15.74
CA MET A 1 26.44 -13.16 -14.48
C MET A 1 25.24 -12.19 -14.30
N LEU A 2 24.12 -12.32 -15.04
CA LEU A 2 22.95 -11.40 -14.94
C LEU A 2 21.83 -11.87 -13.97
N GLN A 3 21.93 -13.08 -13.41
CA GLN A 3 20.89 -13.63 -12.53
C GLN A 3 20.98 -13.10 -11.10
N SER A 4 22.18 -12.77 -10.63
CA SER A 4 22.43 -12.35 -9.23
C SER A 4 21.84 -10.99 -8.89
N VAL A 5 21.68 -10.09 -9.87
CA VAL A 5 21.15 -8.72 -9.65
C VAL A 5 19.61 -8.70 -9.72
N LYS A 6 18.98 -9.63 -10.46
CA LYS A 6 17.51 -9.69 -10.56
C LYS A 6 16.83 -10.15 -9.27
N GLN A 7 17.51 -11.00 -8.48
CA GLN A 7 16.99 -11.54 -7.23
C GLN A 7 16.77 -10.46 -6.15
N PRO A 8 17.73 -9.58 -5.82
CA PRO A 8 17.54 -8.55 -4.80
C PRO A 8 16.44 -7.55 -5.18
N HIS A 9 16.35 -7.14 -6.45
CA HIS A 9 15.25 -6.27 -6.91
C HIS A 9 13.88 -6.92 -6.78
N ARG A 10 13.76 -8.22 -7.11
CA ARG A 10 12.50 -8.95 -6.95
C ARG A 10 12.12 -9.11 -5.48
N LEU A 11 13.09 -9.40 -4.62
CA LEU A 11 12.86 -9.56 -3.19
C LEU A 11 12.45 -8.22 -2.55
N LEU A 12 13.12 -7.12 -2.92
CA LEU A 12 12.76 -5.77 -2.48
C LEU A 12 11.33 -5.41 -2.89
N ARG A 13 10.96 -5.68 -4.15
CA ARG A 13 9.59 -5.45 -4.63
C ARG A 13 8.56 -6.31 -3.89
N THR A 14 8.91 -7.57 -3.60
CA THR A 14 8.05 -8.48 -2.84
C THR A 14 7.82 -7.96 -1.42
N TRP A 15 8.88 -7.45 -0.78
CA TRP A 15 8.80 -6.81 0.53
C TRP A 15 7.94 -5.54 0.52
N GLN A 16 8.09 -4.66 -0.48
CA GLN A 16 7.24 -3.47 -0.61
C GLN A 16 5.76 -3.83 -0.84
N LEU A 17 5.47 -4.86 -1.64
CA LEU A 17 4.11 -5.36 -1.86
C LEU A 17 3.51 -6.00 -0.59
N ALA A 18 4.33 -6.68 0.21
CA ALA A 18 3.90 -7.21 1.51
C ALA A 18 3.55 -6.08 2.49
N LEU A 19 4.35 -4.99 2.51
CA LEU A 19 4.04 -3.80 3.28
C LEU A 19 2.73 -3.14 2.82
N LEU A 20 2.51 -3.02 1.51
CA LEU A 20 1.24 -2.53 0.96
C LEU A 20 0.06 -3.41 1.42
N ARG A 21 0.21 -4.73 1.32
CA ARG A 21 -0.82 -5.67 1.75
C ARG A 21 -1.14 -5.49 3.24
N PHE A 22 -0.12 -5.42 4.09
CA PHE A 22 -0.32 -5.14 5.52
C PHE A 22 -1.00 -3.79 5.77
N ALA A 23 -0.63 -2.73 5.03
CA ALA A 23 -1.28 -1.42 5.17
C ALA A 23 -2.78 -1.48 4.84
N VAL A 24 -3.20 -2.35 3.92
CA VAL A 24 -4.60 -2.52 3.53
C VAL A 24 -5.37 -3.41 4.50
N THR A 25 -4.76 -4.51 4.98
CA THR A 25 -5.46 -5.52 5.79
C THR A 25 -5.37 -5.29 7.28
N LEU A 26 -4.27 -4.68 7.74
CA LEU A 26 -3.85 -4.60 9.14
C LEU A 26 -3.75 -5.97 9.84
N ASP A 27 -3.70 -7.07 9.08
CA ASP A 27 -3.68 -8.43 9.61
C ASP A 27 -2.29 -8.79 10.18
N GLU A 28 -2.30 -9.52 11.28
CA GLU A 28 -1.08 -9.92 11.96
C GLU A 28 -0.26 -10.93 11.13
N SER A 29 -0.93 -11.78 10.34
CA SER A 29 -0.25 -12.70 9.41
C SER A 29 0.56 -11.93 8.36
N ASP A 30 0.01 -10.82 7.87
CA ASP A 30 0.68 -9.97 6.89
C ASP A 30 1.88 -9.23 7.51
N ARG A 31 1.79 -8.84 8.78
CA ARG A 31 2.94 -8.30 9.52
C ARG A 31 4.07 -9.32 9.67
N LEU A 32 3.75 -10.57 9.99
CA LEU A 32 4.74 -11.64 10.11
C LEU A 32 5.40 -11.94 8.77
N ASN A 33 4.63 -11.90 7.67
CA ASN A 33 5.15 -12.06 6.32
C ASN A 33 6.13 -10.93 5.95
N VAL A 34 5.82 -9.67 6.28
CA VAL A 34 6.74 -8.54 6.11
C VAL A 34 8.04 -8.78 6.88
N ALA A 35 7.96 -9.24 8.14
CA ALA A 35 9.14 -9.51 8.96
C ALA A 35 10.01 -10.65 8.39
N ALA A 36 9.39 -11.69 7.83
CA ALA A 36 10.11 -12.78 7.17
C ALA A 36 10.87 -12.29 5.92
N LEU A 37 10.22 -11.52 5.05
CA LEU A 37 10.86 -10.94 3.86
C LEU A 37 11.98 -9.96 4.23
N ALA A 38 11.81 -9.19 5.30
CA ALA A 38 12.85 -8.31 5.81
C ALA A 38 14.09 -9.09 6.28
N ALA A 39 13.90 -10.23 6.95
CA ALA A 39 14.99 -11.09 7.36
C ALA A 39 15.74 -11.72 6.16
N GLU A 40 15.05 -11.99 5.05
CA GLU A 40 15.71 -12.44 3.83
C GLU A 40 16.51 -11.32 3.16
N LEU A 41 16.02 -10.08 3.16
CA LEU A 41 16.74 -8.92 2.62
C LEU A 41 17.96 -8.54 3.45
N ASP A 42 17.87 -8.70 4.77
CA ASP A 42 18.97 -8.46 5.71
C ASP A 42 20.05 -9.55 5.65
N ARG A 43 19.77 -10.70 5.01
CA ARG A 43 20.74 -11.79 4.89
C ARG A 43 21.83 -11.42 3.87
N PRO A 44 23.09 -11.25 4.28
CA PRO A 44 24.17 -10.99 3.34
C PRO A 44 24.33 -12.15 2.37
N GLY A 45 24.53 -11.85 1.08
CA GLY A 45 24.68 -12.81 -0.02
C GLY A 45 26.01 -13.59 -0.04
N GLY A 46 26.54 -13.96 1.12
CA GLY A 46 27.81 -14.67 1.27
C GLY A 46 28.18 -14.84 2.74
N GLN A 47 29.04 -15.82 2.99
CA GLN A 47 29.57 -16.31 4.28
C GLN A 47 30.20 -15.19 5.13
N ARG A 48 29.35 -14.33 5.70
CA ARG A 48 29.67 -13.40 6.77
C ARG A 48 29.09 -13.92 8.08
N ASP A 49 29.76 -13.57 9.16
CA ASP A 49 29.38 -13.91 10.52
C ASP A 49 27.91 -13.53 10.76
N PRO A 50 27.06 -14.40 11.34
CA PRO A 50 25.66 -14.07 11.66
C PRO A 50 25.49 -12.78 12.49
N ASP A 51 26.52 -12.38 13.24
CA ASP A 51 26.55 -11.13 14.02
C ASP A 51 26.80 -9.87 13.17
N ASP A 52 27.23 -10.01 11.91
CA ASP A 52 27.48 -8.92 10.96
C ASP A 52 26.29 -8.72 9.98
N SER A 53 25.11 -9.24 10.36
CA SER A 53 23.90 -9.09 9.55
C SER A 53 23.34 -7.67 9.70
N LEU A 54 23.23 -6.96 8.57
CA LEU A 54 22.62 -5.63 8.53
C LEU A 54 21.14 -5.80 8.89
N HIS A 55 20.70 -5.30 10.05
CA HIS A 55 19.28 -5.38 10.48
C HIS A 55 18.42 -4.24 9.92
N PHE A 56 18.78 -3.71 8.75
CA PHE A 56 18.17 -2.50 8.21
C PHE A 56 16.70 -2.74 7.88
N PHE A 57 16.39 -3.77 7.09
CA PHE A 57 15.03 -4.06 6.68
C PHE A 57 14.17 -4.52 7.85
N ARG A 58 14.72 -5.28 8.81
CA ARG A 58 13.99 -5.65 10.03
C ARG A 58 13.63 -4.43 10.87
N ARG A 59 14.57 -3.51 11.09
CA ARG A 59 14.32 -2.27 11.84
C ARG A 59 13.31 -1.39 11.13
N THR A 60 13.50 -1.15 9.84
CA THR A 60 12.61 -0.33 9.01
C THR A 60 11.22 -0.93 8.94
N SER A 61 11.09 -2.24 8.74
CA SER A 61 9.79 -2.93 8.72
C SER A 61 9.05 -2.82 10.05
N SER A 62 9.74 -2.99 11.18
CA SER A 62 9.13 -2.82 12.50
C SER A 62 8.61 -1.40 12.71
N GLN A 63 9.38 -0.40 12.29
CA GLN A 63 8.98 1.00 12.38
C GLN A 63 7.78 1.31 11.49
N LEU A 64 7.80 0.84 10.23
CA LEU A 64 6.69 1.01 9.29
C LEU A 64 5.42 0.31 9.77
N CYS A 65 5.51 -0.93 10.26
CA CYS A 65 4.34 -1.64 10.77
C CYS A 65 3.75 -0.93 12.00
N ALA A 66 4.59 -0.38 12.89
CA ALA A 66 4.11 0.42 14.02
C ALA A 66 3.48 1.75 13.58
N ALA A 67 4.07 2.42 12.58
CA ALA A 67 3.54 3.65 12.01
C ALA A 67 2.18 3.43 11.30
N ILE A 68 2.04 2.35 10.52
CA ILE A 68 0.78 1.94 9.89
C ILE A 68 -0.32 1.70 10.94
N ARG A 69 0.02 1.16 12.11
CA ARG A 69 -0.93 0.97 13.22
C ARG A 69 -1.15 2.23 14.07
N GLY A 70 -0.59 3.38 13.70
CA GLY A 70 -0.71 4.63 14.46
C GLY A 70 0.00 4.63 15.81
N GLN A 71 0.93 3.70 16.04
CA GLN A 71 1.60 3.51 17.33
C GLN A 71 2.84 4.41 17.52
N HIS A 72 3.10 5.30 16.58
CA HIS A 72 4.29 6.16 16.57
C HIS A 72 3.89 7.64 16.52
N GLN A 73 4.49 8.49 17.37
CA GLN A 73 4.18 9.94 17.39
C GLN A 73 4.49 10.62 16.05
N ASN A 74 5.52 10.13 15.35
CA ASN A 74 5.92 10.60 14.02
C ASN A 74 5.48 9.63 12.90
N ALA A 75 4.36 8.91 13.07
CA ALA A 75 3.90 7.92 12.10
C ALA A 75 3.79 8.50 10.69
N ASP A 76 3.24 9.72 10.57
CA ASP A 76 3.10 10.36 9.28
C ASP A 76 4.45 10.61 8.61
N ALA A 77 5.39 11.30 9.27
CA ALA A 77 6.70 11.58 8.69
C ALA A 77 7.44 10.30 8.23
N ILE A 78 7.31 9.20 9.00
CA ILE A 78 7.90 7.91 8.64
C ILE A 78 7.28 7.35 7.36
N LEU A 79 5.95 7.38 7.25
CA LEU A 79 5.24 6.84 6.09
C LEU A 79 5.45 7.72 4.83
N ASP A 80 5.56 9.04 4.99
CA ASP A 80 5.87 9.94 3.85
C ASP A 80 7.26 9.70 3.31
N SER A 81 8.27 9.63 4.19
CA SER A 81 9.63 9.33 3.80
C SER A 81 9.73 7.99 3.06
N PHE A 82 8.95 6.99 3.49
CA PHE A 82 8.90 5.70 2.80
C PHE A 82 8.23 5.78 1.44
N CYS A 83 7.10 6.50 1.31
CA CYS A 83 6.45 6.75 0.02
C CYS A 83 7.42 7.39 -1.00
N GLU A 84 8.23 8.35 -0.57
CA GLU A 84 9.22 9.02 -1.41
C GLU A 84 10.32 8.07 -1.92
N GLN A 85 10.65 7.03 -1.14
CA GLN A 85 11.65 6.01 -1.49
C GLN A 85 11.13 4.92 -2.43
N ILE A 86 9.82 4.87 -2.72
CA ILE A 86 9.26 3.88 -3.64
C ILE A 86 9.42 4.38 -5.08
N ASP A 87 10.34 3.73 -5.82
CA ASP A 87 10.61 4.04 -7.22
C ASP A 87 9.42 3.76 -8.15
N GLU A 88 8.64 2.71 -7.86
CA GLU A 88 7.52 2.31 -8.72
C GLU A 88 6.30 3.22 -8.48
N PRO A 89 5.89 4.05 -9.46
CA PRO A 89 4.90 5.11 -9.23
C PRO A 89 3.51 4.57 -8.86
N ARG A 90 3.13 3.41 -9.42
CA ARG A 90 1.85 2.75 -9.11
C ARG A 90 1.82 2.21 -7.69
N LEU A 91 2.92 1.62 -7.25
CA LEU A 91 3.07 1.09 -5.90
C LEU A 91 3.07 2.24 -4.87
N ARG A 92 3.77 3.34 -5.17
CA ARG A 92 3.76 4.54 -4.35
C ARG A 92 2.35 5.11 -4.16
N LEU A 93 1.59 5.23 -5.26
CA LEU A 93 0.21 5.72 -5.21
C LEU A 93 -0.70 4.77 -4.41
N ALA A 94 -0.59 3.46 -4.64
CA ALA A 94 -1.38 2.47 -3.91
C ALA A 94 -1.06 2.49 -2.40
N PHE A 95 0.21 2.65 -2.05
CA PHE A 95 0.64 2.75 -0.66
C PHE A 95 0.12 4.03 0.00
N ALA A 96 0.28 5.18 -0.65
CA ALA A 96 -0.25 6.46 -0.17
C ALA A 96 -1.77 6.42 0.04
N ALA A 97 -2.51 5.77 -0.85
CA ALA A 97 -3.95 5.57 -0.70
C ALA A 97 -4.28 4.65 0.48
N ALA A 98 -3.54 3.54 0.67
CA ALA A 98 -3.75 2.60 1.76
C ALA A 98 -3.55 3.23 3.15
N ILE A 99 -2.58 4.15 3.28
CA ILE A 99 -2.30 4.87 4.53
C ILE A 99 -3.16 6.13 4.71
N GLY A 100 -4.14 6.38 3.83
CA GLY A 100 -5.04 7.53 3.92
C GLY A 100 -4.40 8.88 3.59
N LYS A 101 -3.22 8.88 2.95
CA LYS A 101 -2.44 10.07 2.59
C LYS A 101 -2.55 10.49 1.13
N THR A 102 -3.57 10.02 0.42
CA THR A 102 -3.99 10.73 -0.79
C THR A 102 -4.31 12.16 -0.39
N HIS A 103 -3.31 13.03 -0.57
CA HIS A 103 -3.46 14.47 -0.56
C HIS A 103 -4.71 14.75 -1.37
N ALA A 104 -5.62 15.48 -0.76
CA ALA A 104 -6.88 15.84 -1.37
C ALA A 104 -6.63 16.34 -2.80
N ASP A 105 -7.00 15.50 -3.75
CA ASP A 105 -7.93 15.95 -4.76
C ASP A 105 -9.04 14.89 -4.84
N PRO A 106 -10.04 14.92 -3.94
CA PRO A 106 -11.37 14.89 -4.47
C PRO A 106 -11.58 16.28 -5.09
N GLU A 107 -11.07 16.52 -6.29
CA GLU A 107 -12.02 16.99 -7.27
C GLU A 107 -12.92 15.75 -7.38
N PRO A 108 -14.11 15.71 -6.74
CA PRO A 108 -15.14 14.85 -7.29
C PRO A 108 -15.21 15.37 -8.71
N SER A 109 -14.60 14.64 -9.66
CA SER A 109 -14.67 15.02 -11.04
C SER A 109 -16.16 15.22 -11.25
N GLN A 110 -16.54 16.47 -11.41
CA GLN A 110 -17.80 16.86 -12.00
C GLN A 110 -17.73 16.49 -13.49
N ALA A 111 -17.10 15.35 -13.82
CA ALA A 111 -17.34 14.53 -14.97
C ALA A 111 -18.83 14.26 -14.92
N ALA A 112 -19.52 15.19 -15.57
CA ALA A 112 -20.92 15.44 -15.66
C ALA A 112 -21.74 14.41 -14.88
N ARG A 113 -22.49 14.86 -13.85
CA ARG A 113 -23.78 14.22 -13.59
C ARG A 113 -24.41 14.04 -14.97
N PRO A 114 -24.60 12.81 -15.50
CA PRO A 114 -25.31 12.67 -16.75
C PRO A 114 -26.66 13.31 -16.46
N LYS A 115 -26.96 14.38 -17.20
CA LYS A 115 -28.21 15.14 -17.08
C LYS A 115 -29.30 14.09 -16.93
N ARG A 116 -29.91 14.03 -15.74
CA ARG A 116 -30.88 12.99 -15.39
C ARG A 116 -32.06 13.22 -16.29
N ASN A 117 -31.98 12.68 -17.51
CA ASN A 117 -32.97 12.88 -18.55
C ASN A 117 -34.24 12.25 -18.01
N SER A 118 -35.14 13.11 -17.52
CA SER A 118 -36.50 12.75 -17.14
C SER A 118 -37.25 12.08 -18.30
N ASP A 119 -36.70 12.20 -19.51
CA ASP A 119 -37.21 11.61 -20.73
C ASP A 119 -36.85 10.13 -20.91
N LEU A 120 -35.98 9.53 -20.08
CA LEU A 120 -35.68 8.09 -20.14
C LEU A 120 -36.93 7.21 -19.91
N PHE A 121 -37.95 7.76 -19.26
CA PHE A 121 -39.22 7.08 -19.03
C PHE A 121 -40.39 7.71 -19.81
N ARG A 122 -40.11 8.61 -20.78
CA ARG A 122 -41.14 9.22 -21.62
C ARG A 122 -41.73 8.14 -22.53
N GLY A 123 -42.96 7.70 -22.24
CA GLY A 123 -43.66 6.65 -22.98
C GLY A 123 -43.85 5.34 -22.21
N LEU A 124 -43.27 5.20 -21.01
CA LEU A 124 -43.57 4.09 -20.13
C LEU A 124 -44.78 4.42 -19.26
N PRO A 125 -45.75 3.51 -19.08
CA PRO A 125 -46.87 3.73 -18.19
C PRO A 125 -46.34 3.95 -16.77
N SER A 126 -46.73 5.06 -16.13
CA SER A 126 -46.35 5.33 -14.75
C SER A 126 -46.86 4.19 -13.87
N ARG A 127 -45.96 3.62 -13.05
CA ARG A 127 -46.39 2.63 -12.04
C ARG A 127 -47.35 3.33 -11.09
N ARG A 128 -48.61 2.91 -11.09
CA ARG A 128 -49.60 3.34 -10.09
C ARG A 128 -49.02 3.07 -8.70
N PRO A 129 -49.07 4.03 -7.77
CA PRO A 129 -48.77 3.73 -6.39
C PRO A 129 -49.80 2.70 -5.90
N ALA A 130 -49.31 1.60 -5.34
CA ALA A 130 -50.16 0.63 -4.67
C ALA A 130 -50.78 1.34 -3.46
N SER A 131 -52.11 1.46 -3.47
CA SER A 131 -52.87 1.92 -2.31
C SER A 131 -52.72 0.90 -1.18
N LEU A 132 -52.30 1.38 -0.01
CA LEU A 132 -52.43 0.69 1.27
C LEU A 132 -53.88 0.76 1.74
#